data_AF-A0A965G0M0-F1
#
_entry.id   AF-A0A965G0M0-F1
#
_cell.length_a   1.000
_cell.length_b   1.000
_cell.length_c   1.000
_cell.angle_alpha   90.00
_cell.angle_beta   90.00
_cell.angle_gamma   90.00
#
_symmetry.space_group_name_H-M   'P 1'
#
loop_
_entity.id
_entity.type
_entity.pdbx_description
1 polymer ?
#
loop_
_entity_poly.entity_id
_entity_poly.type
_entity_poly.pdbx_seq_one_letter_code
_entity_poly.pdbx_strand_id
1 'polypeptide(L)'
;MSLTVEIVTPDRRAYEGTADSVTLPTAMGSIGILPGHLPITAIIAAGEIIVTLDGKVSRLAVDQGFVRVVSNKVSVVTEAAIDEAKIDLKSVETAEARAQGTQLAWSVGIITRFH
;
A
#
# COMPACT_ATOMS: atom_id res chain seq x y z
N MET A 1 -5.89 25.30 -2.76
CA MET A 1 -4.41 25.16 -2.70
C MET A 1 -4.18 23.73 -2.30
N SER A 2 -3.53 22.90 -3.12
CA SER A 2 -3.52 21.45 -2.93
C SER A 2 -2.17 20.95 -2.41
N LEU A 3 -2.22 19.86 -1.64
CA LEU A 3 -1.07 19.02 -1.28
C LEU A 3 -0.89 17.95 -2.34
N THR A 4 0.35 17.60 -2.64
CA THR A 4 0.67 16.40 -3.43
C THR A 4 1.02 15.28 -2.46
N VAL A 5 0.37 14.13 -2.60
CA VAL A 5 0.56 12.97 -1.72
C VAL A 5 1.10 11.82 -2.55
N GLU A 6 2.25 11.30 -2.13
CA GLU A 6 2.82 10.06 -2.66
C GLU A 6 3.06 9.08 -1.53
N ILE A 7 2.63 7.83 -1.74
CA ILE A 7 2.88 6.72 -0.82
C ILE A 7 3.63 5.65 -1.61
N VAL A 8 4.84 5.33 -1.16
CA VAL A 8 5.73 4.37 -1.80
C VAL A 8 6.01 3.21 -0.86
N THR A 9 5.98 2.01 -1.43
CA THR A 9 6.48 0.78 -0.80
C THR A 9 7.72 0.30 -1.56
N PRO A 10 8.52 -0.63 -1.00
CA PRO A 10 9.68 -1.19 -1.69
C PRO A 10 9.35 -1.77 -3.08
N ASP A 11 8.17 -2.38 -3.23
CA ASP A 11 7.75 -3.00 -4.48
C ASP A 11 7.15 -2.03 -5.51
N ARG A 12 6.41 -1.00 -5.05
CA ARG A 12 5.67 -0.12 -5.96
C ARG A 12 5.26 1.20 -5.31
N ARG A 13 4.85 2.16 -6.15
CA ARG A 13 4.08 3.32 -5.70
C ARG A 13 2.65 2.86 -5.41
N ALA A 14 2.23 2.94 -4.15
CA ALA A 14 0.90 2.53 -3.70
C ALA A 14 -0.16 3.58 -4.06
N TYR A 15 0.16 4.85 -3.84
CA TYR A 15 -0.73 5.98 -4.07
C TYR A 15 0.04 7.18 -4.64
N GLU A 16 -0.62 7.91 -5.53
CA GLU A 16 -0.17 9.19 -6.06
C GLU A 16 -1.40 10.04 -6.37
N GLY A 17 -1.47 11.24 -5.82
CA GLY A 17 -2.61 12.13 -6.05
C GLY A 17 -2.46 13.48 -5.36
N THR A 18 -3.46 14.32 -5.57
CA THR A 18 -3.60 15.59 -4.85
C THR A 18 -4.63 15.48 -3.73
N ALA A 19 -4.44 16.26 -2.67
CA ALA A 19 -5.33 16.30 -1.52
C ALA A 19 -5.47 17.71 -0.97
N ASP A 20 -6.60 18.02 -0.33
CA ASP A 20 -6.78 19.24 0.46
C ASP A 20 -6.24 19.08 1.87
N SER A 21 -6.29 17.85 2.42
CA SER A 21 -5.71 17.52 3.71
C SER A 21 -5.34 16.05 3.79
N VAL A 22 -4.34 15.75 4.62
CA VAL A 22 -3.88 14.38 4.88
C VAL A 22 -3.74 14.19 6.38
N THR A 23 -4.37 13.16 6.92
CA THR A 23 -4.21 12.74 8.31
C THR A 23 -3.39 11.47 8.35
N LEU A 24 -2.34 11.47 9.17
CA LEU A 24 -1.38 10.38 9.29
C LEU A 24 -1.32 9.88 10.74
N PRO A 25 -1.24 8.55 10.96
CA PRO A 25 -0.95 7.98 12.26
C PRO A 25 0.55 8.09 12.55
N THR A 26 0.90 8.55 13.75
CA THR A 26 2.27 8.68 14.26
C THR A 26 2.38 7.96 15.60
N ALA A 27 3.60 7.70 16.06
CA ALA A 27 3.82 7.02 17.35
C ALA A 27 3.19 7.75 18.56
N MET A 28 2.96 9.07 18.45
CA MET A 28 2.41 9.90 19.53
C MET A 28 0.93 10.25 19.35
N GLY A 29 0.26 9.71 18.33
CA GLY A 29 -1.14 10.04 18.00
C GLY A 29 -1.34 10.25 16.50
N SER A 30 -2.22 11.16 16.10
CA SER A 30 -2.47 11.48 14.70
C SER A 30 -2.09 12.92 14.39
N ILE A 31 -1.56 13.15 13.18
CA ILE A 31 -1.21 14.49 12.69
C ILE A 31 -2.00 14.79 11.41
N GLY A 32 -2.64 15.95 11.37
CA GLY A 32 -3.31 16.48 10.19
C GLY A 32 -2.41 17.50 9.48
N ILE A 33 -2.18 17.30 8.19
CA ILE A 33 -1.31 18.13 7.36
C ILE A 33 -2.18 18.88 6.35
N LEU A 34 -2.06 20.21 6.36
CA LEU A 34 -2.75 21.13 5.47
C LEU A 34 -1.75 21.84 4.53
N PRO A 35 -2.21 22.44 3.43
CA PRO A 35 -1.36 23.25 2.55
C PRO A 35 -0.72 24.39 3.33
N GLY A 36 0.57 24.62 3.11
CA GLY A 36 1.37 25.63 3.81
C GLY A 36 2.06 25.12 5.08
N HIS A 37 1.99 23.82 5.37
CA HIS A 37 2.67 23.24 6.53
C HIS A 37 4.20 23.42 6.45
N LEU A 38 4.85 23.69 7.59
CA LEU A 38 6.31 23.70 7.67
C LEU A 38 6.88 22.32 7.32
N PRO A 39 8.12 22.25 6.80
CA PRO A 39 8.75 20.97 6.53
C PRO A 39 8.87 20.11 7.79
N ILE A 40 8.39 18.87 7.71
CA ILE A 40 8.44 17.90 8.81
C ILE A 40 8.98 16.59 8.29
N THR A 41 9.72 15.87 9.13
CA THR A 41 10.00 14.45 8.94
C THR A 41 9.64 13.73 10.23
N ALA A 42 8.80 12.71 10.13
CA ALA A 42 8.30 11.97 11.30
C ALA A 42 8.18 10.48 10.97
N ILE A 43 8.14 9.67 12.02
CA ILE A 43 7.85 8.24 11.93
C ILE A 43 6.33 8.07 11.97
N ILE A 44 5.81 7.30 11.01
CA ILE A 44 4.41 6.90 11.01
C ILE A 44 4.26 5.56 11.73
N ALA A 45 3.16 5.41 12.46
CA ALA A 45 2.78 4.13 13.06
C ALA A 45 1.87 3.36 12.09
N ALA A 46 1.75 2.05 12.30
CA ALA A 46 0.78 1.25 11.55
C ALA A 46 -0.65 1.75 11.85
N GLY A 47 -1.45 1.97 10.82
CA GLY A 47 -2.78 2.53 10.94
C GLY A 47 -3.37 3.01 9.62
N GLU A 48 -4.36 3.89 9.70
CA GLU A 48 -5.06 4.44 8.54
C GLU A 48 -4.59 5.86 8.21
N ILE A 49 -4.19 6.07 6.96
CA ILE A 49 -4.02 7.39 6.36
C ILE A 49 -5.34 7.82 5.76
N ILE A 50 -5.78 9.03 6.10
CA ILE A 50 -7.00 9.63 5.58
C ILE A 50 -6.62 10.78 4.65
N VAL A 51 -6.98 10.66 3.38
CA VAL A 51 -6.74 11.68 2.35
C VAL A 51 -8.08 12.31 1.98
N THR A 52 -8.21 13.61 2.13
CA THR A 52 -9.44 14.34 1.76
C THR A 52 -9.19 15.19 0.53
N LEU A 53 -10.03 15.07 -0.50
CA LEU A 53 -10.00 15.88 -1.72
C LEU A 53 -11.43 16.25 -2.11
N ASP A 54 -11.75 17.54 -2.22
CA ASP A 54 -13.06 18.05 -2.64
C ASP A 54 -14.23 17.43 -1.85
N GLY A 55 -14.03 17.19 -0.56
CA GLY A 55 -15.01 16.54 0.33
C GLY A 55 -15.11 15.02 0.20
N LYS A 56 -14.38 14.39 -0.73
CA LYS A 56 -14.24 12.93 -0.80
C LYS A 56 -13.10 12.48 0.10
N VAL A 57 -13.40 11.50 0.95
CA VAL A 57 -12.45 10.90 1.88
C VAL A 57 -12.00 9.56 1.33
N SER A 58 -10.69 9.41 1.13
CA SER A 58 -10.04 8.14 0.76
C SER A 58 -9.24 7.64 1.96
N ARG A 59 -9.32 6.33 2.22
CA ARG A 59 -8.66 5.68 3.36
C ARG A 59 -7.66 4.65 2.85
N LEU A 60 -6.46 4.71 3.40
CA LEU A 60 -5.39 3.78 3.08
C LEU A 60 -4.81 3.20 4.37
N ALA A 61 -4.81 1.89 4.48
CA ALA A 61 -4.10 1.20 5.55
C ALA A 61 -2.60 1.16 5.21
N VAL A 62 -1.77 1.61 6.13
CA VAL A 62 -0.31 1.57 6.01
C VAL A 62 0.31 0.91 7.23
N ASP A 63 1.44 0.26 7.01
CA ASP A 63 2.29 -0.18 8.11
C ASP A 63 3.22 0.96 8.58
N GLN A 64 4.12 0.66 9.51
CA GLN A 64 5.11 1.60 10.02
C GLN A 64 6.04 2.08 8.91
N GLY A 65 6.58 3.28 9.09
CA GLY A 65 7.47 3.88 8.10
C GLY A 65 7.85 5.31 8.42
N PHE A 66 8.07 6.09 7.37
CA PHE A 66 8.49 7.48 7.47
C PHE A 66 7.62 8.37 6.59
N VAL A 67 7.29 9.55 7.12
CA VAL A 67 6.69 10.63 6.35
C VAL A 67 7.64 11.82 6.30
N ARG A 68 7.71 12.44 5.12
CA ARG A 68 8.39 13.71 4.89
C ARG A 68 7.42 14.68 4.22
N VAL A 69 7.34 15.89 4.73
CA VAL A 69 6.59 16.98 4.13
C VAL A 69 7.54 18.10 3.76
N VAL A 70 7.55 18.50 2.48
CA VAL A 70 8.36 19.62 1.97
C VAL A 70 7.58 20.32 0.85
N SER A 71 7.45 21.65 0.90
CA SER A 71 6.83 22.45 -0.16
C SER A 71 5.46 21.92 -0.62
N ASN A 72 4.56 21.61 0.33
CA ASN A 72 3.23 21.02 0.09
C ASN A 72 3.24 19.64 -0.57
N LYS A 73 4.38 18.94 -0.55
CA LYS A 73 4.50 17.55 -0.98
C LYS A 73 4.66 16.67 0.25
N VAL A 74 3.76 15.71 0.41
CA VAL A 74 3.76 14.68 1.46
C VAL A 74 4.23 13.38 0.83
N SER A 75 5.43 12.94 1.22
CA SER A 75 6.04 11.70 0.78
C SER A 75 6.05 10.70 1.92
N VAL A 76 5.37 9.58 1.74
CA VAL A 76 5.27 8.51 2.73
C VAL A 76 5.98 7.28 2.20
N VAL A 77 6.91 6.74 2.98
CA VAL A 77 7.63 5.49 2.71
C VAL A 77 7.23 4.49 3.78
N THR A 78 6.64 3.37 3.40
CA THR A 78 6.20 2.31 4.33
C THR A 78 6.50 0.94 3.74
N GLU A 79 6.58 -0.08 4.59
CA GLU A 79 6.80 -1.46 4.15
C GLU A 79 5.60 -2.00 3.35
N ALA A 80 4.38 -1.68 3.81
CA ALA A 80 3.14 -2.11 3.17
C ALA A 80 2.11 -0.98 3.15
N ALA A 81 1.40 -0.85 2.03
CA ALA A 81 0.29 0.08 1.88
C ALA A 81 -0.83 -0.58 1.07
N ILE A 82 -2.03 -0.62 1.66
CA ILE A 82 -3.24 -1.19 1.09
C ILE A 82 -4.28 -0.07 1.03
N ASP A 83 -4.83 0.13 -0.16
CA ASP A 83 -5.83 1.16 -0.39
C ASP A 83 -7.21 0.48 -0.42
N GLU A 84 -8.11 0.91 0.48
CA GLU A 84 -9.45 0.32 0.60
C GLU A 84 -10.33 0.65 -0.63
N ALA A 85 -10.06 1.76 -1.32
CA ALA A 85 -10.76 2.17 -2.54
C ALA A 85 -10.18 1.51 -3.80
N LYS A 86 -8.97 0.94 -3.71
CA LYS A 86 -8.25 0.19 -4.75
C LYS A 86 -8.26 -1.32 -4.50
N ILE A 87 -9.36 -1.85 -3.94
CA ILE A 87 -9.80 -3.21 -4.27
C ILE A 87 -10.24 -3.18 -5.74
N ASP A 88 -9.25 -3.05 -6.63
CA ASP A 88 -9.38 -3.33 -8.03
C ASP A 88 -9.52 -4.84 -8.14
N LEU A 89 -10.73 -5.26 -8.51
CA LEU A 89 -11.18 -6.60 -8.92
C LEU A 89 -10.38 -7.16 -10.12
N LYS A 90 -9.08 -6.89 -10.25
CA LYS A 90 -8.29 -7.20 -11.44
C LYS A 90 -6.91 -7.81 -11.15
N SER A 91 -6.73 -8.42 -10.00
CA SER A 91 -5.63 -9.36 -9.77
C SER A 91 -6.10 -10.59 -8.98
N VAL A 92 -7.10 -11.26 -9.54
CA VAL A 92 -7.41 -12.67 -9.23
C VAL A 92 -6.88 -13.61 -10.33
N GLU A 93 -6.39 -13.11 -11.48
CA GLU A 93 -6.25 -13.99 -12.66
C GLU A 93 -4.83 -14.18 -13.23
N THR A 94 -3.74 -13.95 -12.49
CA THR A 94 -2.42 -14.27 -13.09
C THR A 94 -1.32 -14.71 -12.13
N ALA A 95 -1.65 -15.55 -11.13
CA ALA A 95 -0.65 -16.33 -10.38
C ALA A 95 -0.80 -17.85 -10.56
N GLU A 96 -1.76 -18.33 -11.35
CA GLU A 96 -1.94 -19.77 -11.61
C GLU A 96 -1.21 -20.29 -12.86
N ALA A 97 -0.65 -19.42 -13.71
CA ALA A 97 -0.21 -19.82 -15.05
C ALA A 97 1.30 -20.14 -15.24
N ARG A 98 2.14 -20.17 -14.19
CA ARG A 98 3.58 -20.52 -14.35
C ARG A 98 4.18 -21.51 -13.35
N ALA A 99 3.35 -22.20 -12.56
CA ALA A 99 3.80 -23.30 -11.70
C ALA A 99 3.11 -24.64 -12.00
N GLN A 100 2.51 -24.79 -13.20
CA GLN A 100 2.03 -26.07 -13.71
C GLN A 100 2.85 -26.43 -14.95
N GLY A 101 4.07 -26.89 -14.75
CA GLY A 101 5.00 -27.13 -15.86
C GLY A 101 6.35 -27.72 -15.47
N THR A 102 6.43 -28.51 -14.41
CA THR A 102 7.50 -29.51 -14.30
C THR A 102 6.85 -30.85 -14.02
N GLN A 103 6.48 -31.44 -15.15
CA GLN A 103 6.01 -32.79 -15.34
C GLN A 103 6.95 -33.81 -14.69
N LEU A 104 6.37 -34.58 -13.77
CA LEU A 104 6.54 -36.03 -13.58
C LEU A 104 7.98 -36.58 -13.64
N ALA A 105 8.55 -36.82 -12.46
CA ALA A 105 9.42 -37.97 -12.24
C ALA A 105 9.47 -38.30 -10.74
N TRP A 106 8.58 -39.18 -10.29
CA TRP A 106 8.94 -40.45 -9.65
C TRP A 106 7.87 -40.99 -8.68
N SER A 107 7.37 -42.15 -9.10
CA SER A 107 6.99 -43.31 -8.29
C SER A 107 5.88 -43.14 -7.25
N VAL A 108 4.64 -43.31 -7.69
CA VAL A 108 3.75 -44.25 -6.99
C VAL A 108 2.95 -45.04 -8.03
N GLY A 109 3.11 -46.36 -8.00
CA GLY A 109 2.38 -47.29 -8.85
C GLY A 109 2.51 -48.72 -8.34
N ILE A 110 2.29 -48.95 -7.05
CA ILE A 110 1.95 -50.28 -6.54
C ILE A 110 0.51 -50.56 -6.99
N ILE A 111 0.29 -51.46 -7.96
CA ILE A 111 -0.90 -52.32 -7.96
C ILE A 111 -0.59 -53.68 -8.61
N THR A 112 -0.73 -54.70 -7.77
CA THR A 112 -0.85 -56.16 -7.97
C THR A 112 -1.74 -56.60 -9.16
N ARG A 113 -1.32 -57.64 -9.93
CA ARG A 113 -2.17 -58.78 -10.40
C ARG A 113 -1.37 -59.88 -11.16
N PHE A 114 -1.34 -61.08 -10.57
CA PHE A 114 -1.43 -62.45 -11.15
C PHE A 114 -0.91 -62.74 -12.58
N HIS A 115 0.08 -63.64 -12.69
CA HIS A 115 -0.12 -65.04 -13.13
C HIS A 115 1.00 -65.93 -12.57
#